data_AF-A0A1I7ZN67-F1
#
_entry.id   AF-A0A1I7ZN67-F1
#
_cell.length_a   1.000
_cell.length_b   1.000
_cell.length_c   1.000
_cell.angle_alpha   90.00
_cell.angle_beta   90.00
_cell.angle_gamma   90.00
#
_symmetry.space_group_name_H-M   'P 1'
#
loop_
_entity.id
_entity.type
_entity.pdbx_description
1 polymer ?
#
loop_
_entity_poly.entity_id
_entity_poly.type
_entity_poly.pdbx_seq_one_letter_code
_entity_poly.pdbx_strand_id
1 'polypeptide(L)'
;MYYQGCYTNVGRVPGRNVVMLEANSQATCVEHDIVIHELFHTIGLWHEHMRYDRDDYIKVHYENIEQMYFSQFAKVPKGESDTFGVEYDYRSVMHYAKDAFAMRKNLVSMETLDSQFQEVIGKVADASPSDYKKICTLYECRVCRGENSPTPPPKLADTPVTKGVPPEAEVIPLVPECSDKFPTMCEATIGSRSRDFVCALLSVTMKSWCCGSCSAAPVFEPLFRAA
;
A
#
# COMPACT_ATOMS: atom_id res chain seq x y z
N MET A 1 9.93 8.12 -22.74
CA MET A 1 9.91 7.91 -21.29
C MET A 1 10.56 6.56 -21.04
N TYR A 2 11.75 6.55 -20.42
CA TYR A 2 12.41 5.31 -20.05
C TYR A 2 11.87 4.91 -18.68
N TYR A 3 11.19 3.76 -18.63
CA TYR A 3 10.81 3.12 -17.38
C TYR A 3 12.10 2.59 -16.75
N GLN A 4 12.55 3.25 -15.67
CA GLN A 4 13.73 2.86 -14.88
C GLN A 4 13.24 2.21 -13.57
N GLY A 5 14.00 1.26 -13.05
CA GLY A 5 13.71 0.48 -11.86
C GLY A 5 13.15 -0.91 -12.12
N CYS A 6 12.87 -1.60 -11.01
CA CYS A 6 12.26 -2.92 -10.96
C CYS A 6 10.83 -2.73 -10.47
N TYR A 7 9.83 -3.17 -11.24
CA TYR A 7 8.44 -3.10 -10.80
C TYR A 7 7.50 -4.00 -11.63
N THR A 8 6.38 -4.34 -11.01
CA THR A 8 5.20 -4.90 -11.68
C THR A 8 3.91 -4.58 -10.90
N ASN A 9 2.76 -4.96 -11.45
CA ASN A 9 1.49 -4.87 -10.73
C ASN A 9 1.35 -6.06 -9.77
N VAL A 10 0.66 -5.83 -8.65
CA VAL A 10 0.33 -6.89 -7.70
C VAL A 10 -0.85 -7.72 -8.21
N GLY A 11 -0.63 -9.01 -8.40
CA GLY A 11 -1.65 -9.98 -8.81
C GLY A 11 -2.08 -9.88 -10.27
N ARG A 12 -3.22 -10.51 -10.58
CA ARG A 12 -3.75 -10.59 -11.94
C ARG A 12 -4.46 -9.29 -12.33
N VAL A 13 -3.82 -8.52 -13.21
CA VAL A 13 -4.46 -7.39 -13.90
C VAL A 13 -5.14 -7.82 -15.21
N PRO A 14 -6.25 -7.19 -15.60
CA PRO A 14 -6.85 -7.42 -16.92
C PRO A 14 -5.90 -7.07 -18.06
N GLY A 15 -5.80 -7.94 -19.07
CA GLY A 15 -4.97 -7.69 -20.25
C GLY A 15 -3.48 -7.98 -20.03
N ARG A 16 -2.60 -7.12 -20.55
CA ARG A 16 -1.15 -7.30 -20.51
C ARG A 16 -0.58 -6.76 -19.20
N ASN A 17 -0.01 -7.64 -18.37
CA ASN A 17 0.85 -7.24 -17.25
C ASN A 17 2.31 -7.10 -17.73
N VAL A 18 3.04 -6.13 -17.19
CA VAL A 18 4.46 -5.90 -17.49
C VAL A 18 5.25 -6.17 -16.22
N VAL A 19 6.30 -6.99 -16.34
CA VAL A 19 7.36 -7.11 -15.35
C VAL A 19 8.56 -6.35 -15.90
N MET A 20 8.88 -5.22 -15.29
CA MET A 20 10.02 -4.40 -15.70
C MET A 20 11.26 -4.83 -14.94
N LEU A 21 12.27 -5.28 -15.68
CA LEU A 21 13.58 -5.61 -15.13
C LEU A 21 14.61 -4.74 -15.85
N GLU A 22 14.97 -3.61 -15.25
CA GLU A 22 16.02 -2.73 -15.78
C GLU A 22 17.32 -3.51 -15.95
N ALA A 23 18.01 -3.32 -17.08
CA ALA A 23 19.31 -3.90 -17.33
C ALA A 23 20.11 -2.94 -18.21
N ASN A 24 20.93 -2.11 -17.60
CA ASN A 24 21.82 -1.18 -18.30
C ASN A 24 23.18 -1.06 -17.58
N SER A 25 24.04 -0.16 -18.06
CA SER A 25 25.38 0.03 -17.52
C SER A 25 25.45 0.64 -16.12
N GLN A 26 24.33 1.16 -15.59
CA GLN A 26 24.25 1.83 -14.29
C GLN A 26 23.49 1.02 -13.24
N ALA A 27 22.50 0.22 -13.65
CA ALA A 27 21.67 -0.58 -12.76
C ALA A 27 21.19 -1.88 -13.44
N THR A 28 20.93 -2.89 -12.62
CA THR A 28 20.32 -4.15 -13.03
C THR A 28 19.29 -4.62 -12.02
N CYS A 29 18.16 -5.11 -12.51
CA CYS A 29 17.12 -5.84 -11.78
C CYS A 29 17.16 -7.34 -12.12
N VAL A 30 18.09 -7.77 -12.97
CA VAL A 30 18.23 -9.17 -13.41
C VAL A 30 19.11 -9.92 -12.41
N GLU A 31 18.75 -9.81 -11.14
CA GLU A 31 19.36 -10.53 -10.01
C GLU A 31 18.31 -11.51 -9.44
N HIS A 32 18.77 -12.63 -8.89
CA HIS A 32 17.89 -13.74 -8.51
C HIS A 32 16.78 -13.32 -7.53
N ASP A 33 17.16 -12.64 -6.46
CA ASP A 33 16.26 -12.12 -5.43
C ASP A 33 15.30 -11.05 -5.98
N ILE A 34 15.77 -10.13 -6.81
CA ILE A 34 14.94 -9.10 -7.44
C ILE A 34 13.93 -9.73 -8.41
N VAL A 35 14.35 -10.68 -9.24
CA VAL A 35 13.43 -11.36 -10.18
C VAL A 35 12.36 -12.13 -9.41
N ILE A 36 12.73 -12.81 -8.32
CA ILE A 36 11.75 -13.49 -7.45
C ILE A 36 10.78 -12.49 -6.82
N HIS A 37 11.29 -11.36 -6.31
CA HIS A 37 10.48 -10.29 -5.74
C HIS A 37 9.39 -9.80 -6.71
N GLU A 38 9.77 -9.49 -7.95
CA GLU A 38 8.82 -9.04 -8.97
C GLU A 38 7.84 -10.14 -9.39
N LEU A 39 8.29 -11.39 -9.45
CA LEU A 39 7.39 -12.52 -9.71
C LEU A 39 6.39 -12.72 -8.56
N PHE A 40 6.79 -12.50 -7.31
CA PHE A 40 5.90 -12.61 -6.14
C PHE A 40 4.86 -11.48 -6.11
N HIS A 41 5.21 -10.28 -6.54
CA HIS A 41 4.22 -9.26 -6.84
C HIS A 41 3.23 -9.74 -7.90
N THR A 42 3.69 -10.30 -9.01
CA THR A 42 2.82 -10.83 -10.07
C THR A 42 1.86 -11.91 -9.55
N ILE A 43 2.31 -12.74 -8.61
CA ILE A 43 1.51 -13.78 -7.94
C ILE A 43 0.44 -13.16 -7.02
N GLY A 44 0.71 -11.99 -6.43
CA GLY A 44 -0.26 -11.26 -5.60
C GLY A 44 0.23 -10.91 -4.20
N LEU A 45 1.53 -11.03 -3.92
CA LEU A 45 2.08 -10.57 -2.66
C LEU A 45 2.37 -9.07 -2.69
N TRP A 46 1.92 -8.37 -1.66
CA TRP A 46 2.37 -7.01 -1.36
C TRP A 46 3.71 -7.05 -0.61
N HIS A 47 4.36 -5.89 -0.45
CA HIS A 47 5.54 -5.82 0.41
C HIS A 47 5.20 -6.20 1.85
N GLU A 48 6.11 -6.87 2.54
CA GLU A 48 5.89 -7.37 3.90
C GLU A 48 5.61 -6.22 4.89
N HIS A 49 6.30 -5.09 4.74
CA HIS A 49 6.10 -3.90 5.57
C HIS A 49 4.77 -3.19 5.30
N MET A 50 4.02 -3.57 4.28
CA MET A 50 2.70 -3.01 3.99
C MET A 50 1.55 -3.80 4.63
N ARG A 51 1.83 -4.88 5.37
CA ARG A 51 0.79 -5.63 6.10
C ARG A 51 0.01 -4.72 7.05
N TYR A 52 -1.26 -5.03 7.27
CA TYR A 52 -2.11 -4.25 8.17
C TYR A 52 -1.65 -4.30 9.64
N ASP A 53 -0.94 -5.36 10.04
CA ASP A 53 -0.40 -5.65 11.38
C ASP A 53 1.07 -5.25 11.53
N ARG A 54 1.69 -4.63 10.51
CA ARG A 54 3.14 -4.32 10.50
C ARG A 54 3.62 -3.46 11.67
N ASP A 55 2.76 -2.64 12.27
CA ASP A 55 3.13 -1.75 13.38
C ASP A 55 3.43 -2.51 14.69
N ASP A 56 3.10 -3.81 14.77
CA ASP A 56 3.50 -4.70 15.87
C ASP A 56 4.94 -5.23 15.73
N TYR A 57 5.61 -4.94 14.59
CA TYR A 57 6.91 -5.51 14.22
C TYR A 57 7.92 -4.43 13.80
N ILE A 58 7.44 -3.35 13.18
CA ILE A 58 8.29 -2.27 12.68
C ILE A 58 7.69 -0.91 13.01
N LYS A 59 8.55 0.10 13.01
CA LYS A 59 8.20 1.51 13.08
C LYS A 59 8.69 2.21 11.81
N VAL A 60 7.78 2.92 11.14
CA VAL A 60 8.11 3.73 9.97
C VAL A 60 8.38 5.18 10.40
N HIS A 61 9.53 5.71 10.02
CA HIS A 61 9.97 7.09 10.27
C HIS A 61 9.62 7.96 9.06
N TYR A 62 8.37 8.41 8.97
CA TYR A 62 7.91 9.28 7.89
C TYR A 62 8.69 10.60 7.82
N GLU A 63 9.21 11.09 8.94
CA GLU A 63 10.12 12.24 9.03
C GLU A 63 11.45 12.05 8.28
N ASN A 64 11.85 10.81 8.00
CA ASN A 64 13.07 10.44 7.28
C ASN A 64 12.81 10.07 5.81
N ILE A 65 11.56 10.10 5.35
CA ILE A 65 11.15 9.72 3.99
C ILE A 65 10.70 10.97 3.24
N GLU A 66 10.99 11.06 1.94
CA GLU A 66 10.43 12.15 1.13
C GLU A 66 8.92 11.96 0.93
N GLN A 67 8.14 13.04 1.03
CA GLN A 67 6.68 12.97 1.02
C GLN A 67 6.11 12.26 -0.23
N MET A 68 6.78 12.35 -1.37
CA MET A 68 6.37 11.68 -2.61
C MET A 68 6.42 10.14 -2.53
N TYR A 69 7.17 9.57 -1.58
CA TYR A 69 7.29 8.13 -1.35
C TYR A 69 6.44 7.61 -0.19
N PHE A 70 5.64 8.44 0.48
CA PHE A 70 4.81 7.99 1.61
C PHE A 70 3.86 6.85 1.25
N SER A 71 3.37 6.81 0.01
CA SER A 71 2.52 5.73 -0.49
C SER A 71 3.23 4.37 -0.51
N GLN A 72 4.55 4.34 -0.66
CA GLN A 72 5.36 3.10 -0.62
C GLN A 72 5.37 2.45 0.78
N PHE A 73 4.99 3.21 1.82
CA PHE A 73 4.91 2.75 3.20
C PHE A 73 3.47 2.68 3.72
N ALA A 74 2.46 2.93 2.87
CA ALA A 74 1.07 2.81 3.28
C ALA A 74 0.72 1.34 3.60
N LYS A 75 -0.06 1.11 4.66
CA LYS A 75 -0.60 -0.22 4.94
C LYS A 75 -1.67 -0.56 3.92
N VAL A 76 -1.67 -1.79 3.42
CA VAL A 76 -2.74 -2.33 2.60
C VAL A 76 -3.89 -2.75 3.52
N PRO A 77 -5.14 -2.34 3.26
CA PRO A 77 -6.29 -2.74 4.08
C PRO A 77 -6.53 -4.25 4.08
N LYS A 78 -7.18 -4.78 5.12
CA LYS A 78 -7.56 -6.20 5.26
C LYS A 78 -8.44 -6.75 4.12
N GLY A 79 -9.10 -5.88 3.34
CA GLY A 79 -9.89 -6.28 2.18
C GLY A 79 -9.06 -6.52 0.92
N GLU A 80 -7.82 -6.03 0.89
CA GLU A 80 -6.91 -6.07 -0.26
C GLU A 80 -5.62 -6.87 0.03
N SER A 81 -5.36 -7.19 1.31
CA SER A 81 -4.25 -8.02 1.76
C SER A 81 -4.66 -8.92 2.91
N ASP A 82 -4.03 -10.10 2.99
CA ASP A 82 -4.17 -11.06 4.07
C ASP A 82 -2.77 -11.45 4.57
N THR A 83 -2.67 -11.86 5.83
CA THR A 83 -1.47 -12.46 6.42
C THR A 83 -1.37 -13.95 6.08
N PHE A 84 -2.45 -14.55 5.59
CA PHE A 84 -2.54 -15.97 5.24
C PHE A 84 -2.28 -16.90 6.43
N GLY A 85 -2.48 -16.40 7.66
CA GLY A 85 -2.12 -17.12 8.89
C GLY A 85 -0.61 -17.35 9.05
N VAL A 86 0.20 -16.48 8.44
CA VAL A 86 1.66 -16.51 8.51
C VAL A 86 2.14 -15.30 9.32
N GLU A 87 2.98 -15.56 10.32
CA GLU A 87 3.65 -14.53 11.13
C GLU A 87 4.41 -13.52 10.27
N TYR A 88 4.67 -12.33 10.82
CA TYR A 88 5.48 -11.32 10.14
C TYR A 88 6.90 -11.83 9.90
N ASP A 89 7.39 -11.68 8.68
CA ASP A 89 8.67 -12.23 8.29
C ASP A 89 9.69 -11.15 7.89
N TYR A 90 10.56 -10.79 8.83
CA TYR A 90 11.70 -9.89 8.56
C TYR A 90 12.67 -10.41 7.50
N ARG A 91 12.64 -11.71 7.18
CA ARG A 91 13.47 -12.34 6.15
C ARG A 91 12.71 -12.56 4.83
N SER A 92 11.51 -12.01 4.70
CA SER A 92 10.76 -12.07 3.45
C SER A 92 11.53 -11.36 2.34
N VAL A 93 11.59 -11.98 1.15
CA VAL A 93 12.11 -11.30 -0.06
C VAL A 93 11.27 -10.08 -0.42
N MET A 94 10.04 -9.99 0.08
CA MET A 94 9.12 -8.87 -0.11
C MET A 94 9.31 -7.73 0.90
N HIS A 95 10.28 -7.82 1.81
CA HIS A 95 10.51 -6.78 2.82
C HIS A 95 11.52 -5.73 2.33
N TYR A 96 11.19 -4.45 2.47
CA TYR A 96 12.14 -3.37 2.17
C TYR A 96 13.33 -3.31 3.11
N ALA A 97 14.44 -2.75 2.62
CA ALA A 97 15.59 -2.42 3.44
C ALA A 97 15.27 -1.29 4.43
N LYS A 98 16.04 -1.22 5.52
CA LYS A 98 15.85 -0.24 6.60
C LYS A 98 15.91 1.23 6.17
N ASP A 99 16.60 1.52 5.08
CA ASP A 99 16.88 2.85 4.53
C ASP A 99 16.19 3.08 3.18
N ALA A 100 15.25 2.22 2.79
CA ALA A 100 14.46 2.38 1.58
C ALA A 100 13.83 3.78 1.53
N PHE A 101 14.01 4.50 0.42
CA PHE A 101 13.48 5.86 0.20
C PHE A 101 13.84 6.90 1.28
N ALA A 102 14.91 6.66 2.04
CA ALA A 102 15.40 7.64 3.01
C ALA A 102 15.92 8.91 2.30
N MET A 103 15.48 10.08 2.77
CA MET A 103 15.79 11.37 2.13
C MET A 103 17.30 11.73 2.15
N ARG A 104 18.08 11.10 3.03
CA ARG A 104 19.51 11.33 3.21
C ARG A 104 20.21 10.02 3.55
N LYS A 105 21.47 9.91 3.14
CA LYS A 105 22.35 8.81 3.53
C LYS A 105 22.40 8.68 5.06
N ASN A 106 22.44 7.44 5.53
CA ASN A 106 22.48 7.06 6.95
C ASN A 106 21.20 7.33 7.76
N LEU A 107 20.10 7.76 7.13
CA LEU A 107 18.81 7.76 7.79
C LEU A 107 18.14 6.39 7.66
N VAL A 108 17.43 6.00 8.71
CA VAL A 108 16.59 4.80 8.73
C VAL A 108 15.15 5.26 8.49
N SER A 109 14.53 4.74 7.44
CA SER A 109 13.11 4.94 7.16
C SER A 109 12.23 3.93 7.90
N MET A 110 12.80 2.77 8.26
CA MET A 110 12.10 1.67 8.90
C MET A 110 12.95 0.99 9.97
N GLU A 111 12.50 1.10 11.22
CA GLU A 111 13.11 0.50 12.41
C GLU A 111 12.38 -0.80 12.76
N THR A 112 13.10 -1.89 13.02
CA THR A 112 12.53 -3.15 13.50
C THR A 112 12.39 -3.12 15.01
N LEU A 113 11.23 -3.51 15.56
CA LEU A 113 11.04 -3.60 17.01
C LEU A 113 11.88 -4.71 17.64
N ASP A 114 12.18 -5.77 16.87
CA ASP A 114 13.25 -6.70 17.21
C ASP A 114 14.57 -6.29 16.54
N SER A 115 15.43 -5.65 17.33
CA SER A 115 16.74 -5.14 16.90
C SER A 115 17.66 -6.18 16.23
N GLN A 116 17.46 -7.49 16.45
CA GLN A 116 18.25 -8.54 15.80
C GLN A 116 18.02 -8.59 14.28
N PHE A 117 16.89 -8.05 13.81
CA PHE A 117 16.52 -8.05 12.40
C PHE A 117 16.80 -6.74 11.67
N GLN A 118 17.29 -5.71 12.37
CA GLN A 118 17.48 -4.37 11.81
C GLN A 118 18.43 -4.35 10.60
N GLU A 119 19.46 -5.21 10.61
CA GLU A 119 20.41 -5.35 9.50
C GLU A 119 20.07 -6.48 8.52
N VAL A 120 18.97 -7.20 8.77
CA VAL A 120 18.53 -8.36 7.98
C VAL A 120 17.50 -7.96 6.93
N ILE A 121 16.56 -7.08 7.28
CA ILE A 121 15.47 -6.67 6.39
C ILE A 121 15.99 -6.12 5.06
N GLY A 122 15.40 -6.57 3.96
CA GLY A 122 15.73 -6.14 2.59
C GLY A 122 17.11 -6.54 2.07
N LYS A 123 17.79 -7.52 2.70
CA LYS A 123 19.12 -8.01 2.26
C LYS A 123 19.17 -9.54 2.10
N VAL A 124 18.02 -10.16 1.86
CA VAL A 124 17.93 -11.63 1.71
C VAL A 124 18.20 -12.03 0.25
N ALA A 125 18.85 -13.18 0.07
CA ALA A 125 19.25 -13.65 -1.26
C ALA A 125 18.19 -14.52 -1.96
N ASP A 126 17.13 -14.94 -1.25
CA ASP A 126 16.09 -15.81 -1.79
C ASP A 126 14.79 -15.67 -0.99
N ALA A 127 13.69 -16.18 -1.55
CA ALA A 127 12.40 -16.27 -0.89
C ALA A 127 12.47 -17.12 0.39
N SER A 128 11.81 -16.63 1.44
CA SER A 128 11.76 -17.33 2.71
C SER A 128 10.75 -18.50 2.67
N PRO A 129 10.85 -19.47 3.60
CA PRO A 129 9.80 -20.47 3.78
C PRO A 129 8.41 -19.87 4.00
N SER A 130 8.32 -18.72 4.66
CA SER A 130 7.07 -17.99 4.90
C SER A 130 6.49 -17.42 3.61
N ASP A 131 7.33 -16.90 2.70
CA ASP A 131 6.88 -16.40 1.40
C ASP A 131 6.22 -17.51 0.57
N TYR A 132 6.87 -18.67 0.47
CA TYR A 132 6.29 -19.82 -0.20
C TYR A 132 5.01 -20.30 0.49
N LYS A 133 4.95 -20.29 1.83
CA LYS A 133 3.76 -20.66 2.58
C LYS A 133 2.58 -19.74 2.24
N LYS A 134 2.80 -18.42 2.17
CA LYS A 134 1.76 -17.45 1.76
C LYS A 134 1.23 -17.76 0.36
N ILE A 135 2.12 -18.01 -0.61
CA ILE A 135 1.74 -18.35 -1.99
C ILE A 135 0.95 -19.67 -2.03
N CYS A 136 1.44 -20.70 -1.34
CA CYS A 136 0.77 -21.99 -1.28
C CYS A 136 -0.62 -21.90 -0.64
N THR A 137 -0.78 -21.09 0.41
CA THR A 137 -2.09 -20.82 1.01
C THR A 137 -2.99 -20.05 0.04
N LEU A 138 -2.47 -19.01 -0.61
CA LEU A 138 -3.21 -18.16 -1.56
C LEU A 138 -3.77 -18.98 -2.75
N TYR A 139 -2.98 -19.91 -3.28
CA TYR A 139 -3.33 -20.75 -4.44
C TYR A 139 -3.84 -22.14 -4.09
N GLU A 140 -4.04 -22.44 -2.80
CA GLU A 140 -4.52 -23.75 -2.31
C GLU A 140 -3.68 -24.91 -2.87
N CYS A 141 -2.36 -24.74 -2.89
CA CYS A 141 -1.43 -25.72 -3.46
C CYS A 141 -1.53 -27.05 -2.71
N ARG A 142 -1.75 -28.16 -3.43
CA ARG A 142 -1.76 -29.51 -2.84
C ARG A 142 -0.40 -29.93 -2.27
N VAL A 143 0.67 -29.52 -2.95
CA VAL A 143 2.05 -29.77 -2.55
C VAL A 143 2.77 -28.43 -2.50
N CYS A 144 3.37 -28.10 -1.36
CA CYS A 144 4.14 -26.87 -1.16
C CYS A 144 5.60 -27.25 -0.89
N ARG A 145 6.52 -26.78 -1.73
CA ARG A 145 7.97 -27.07 -1.61
C ARG A 145 8.32 -28.56 -1.43
N GLY A 146 7.54 -29.46 -2.03
CA GLY A 146 7.75 -30.90 -1.96
C GLY A 146 7.05 -31.61 -0.80
N GLU A 147 6.35 -30.88 0.06
CA GLU A 147 5.57 -31.43 1.17
C GLU A 147 4.06 -31.31 0.89
N ASN A 148 3.25 -32.27 1.34
CA ASN A 148 1.80 -32.17 1.23
C ASN A 148 1.32 -31.01 2.12
N SER A 149 0.61 -30.04 1.55
CA SER A 149 0.03 -28.97 2.33
C SER A 149 -1.08 -29.56 3.23
N PRO A 150 -1.11 -29.24 4.54
CA PRO A 150 -2.33 -29.48 5.31
C PRO A 150 -3.47 -28.73 4.59
N THR A 151 -4.58 -29.43 4.38
CA THR A 151 -5.73 -28.89 3.66
C THR A 151 -6.04 -27.49 4.20
N PRO A 152 -6.03 -26.44 3.36
CA PRO A 152 -6.32 -25.10 3.86
C PRO A 152 -7.74 -25.09 4.44
N PRO A 153 -8.02 -24.26 5.46
CA PRO A 153 -9.40 -23.98 5.83
C PRO A 153 -10.15 -23.53 4.57
N PRO A 154 -11.41 -23.97 4.37
CA PRO A 154 -12.18 -23.52 3.23
C PRO A 154 -12.19 -21.99 3.22
N LYS A 155 -12.00 -21.38 2.05
CA LYS A 155 -12.24 -19.96 1.87
C LYS A 155 -13.54 -19.58 2.57
N LEU A 156 -13.57 -18.43 3.25
CA LEU A 156 -14.83 -17.74 3.49
C LEU A 156 -15.51 -17.74 2.12
N ALA A 157 -16.62 -18.47 2.00
CA ALA A 157 -17.20 -18.82 0.72
C ALA A 157 -17.23 -17.60 -0.19
N ASP A 158 -17.00 -17.80 -1.49
CA ASP A 158 -17.47 -16.86 -2.50
C ASP A 158 -18.97 -16.70 -2.25
N THR A 159 -19.37 -15.77 -1.37
CA THR A 159 -20.74 -15.33 -1.32
C THR A 159 -20.99 -14.83 -2.73
N PRO A 160 -21.95 -15.44 -3.45
CA PRO A 160 -22.34 -14.87 -4.71
C PRO A 160 -22.67 -13.42 -4.39
N VAL A 161 -22.09 -12.48 -5.14
CA VAL A 161 -22.71 -11.17 -5.28
C VAL A 161 -24.04 -11.44 -5.99
N THR A 162 -25.03 -11.93 -5.23
CA THR A 162 -26.42 -11.83 -5.60
C THR A 162 -26.61 -10.34 -5.79
N LYS A 163 -26.89 -9.95 -7.04
CA LYS A 163 -27.53 -8.67 -7.33
C LYS A 163 -28.91 -8.71 -6.65
N GLY A 164 -28.90 -8.56 -5.33
CA GLY A 164 -30.08 -8.29 -4.55
C GLY A 164 -30.46 -6.87 -4.89
N VAL A 165 -31.60 -6.71 -5.53
CA VAL A 165 -32.32 -5.43 -5.55
C VAL A 165 -32.46 -5.02 -4.08
N PRO A 166 -31.94 -3.86 -3.65
CA PRO A 166 -32.09 -3.43 -2.27
C PRO A 166 -33.59 -3.27 -1.96
N PRO A 167 -34.05 -3.68 -0.77
CA PRO A 167 -35.39 -3.31 -0.33
C PRO A 167 -35.42 -1.79 -0.20
N GLU A 168 -36.52 -1.21 -0.65
CA GLU A 168 -36.87 0.20 -0.47
C GLU A 168 -36.72 0.55 1.02
N ALA A 169 -35.67 1.29 1.36
CA ALA A 169 -35.40 1.76 2.70
C ALA A 169 -35.47 3.29 2.69
N GLU A 170 -36.18 3.80 3.69
CA GLU A 170 -36.60 5.17 3.88
C GLU A 170 -35.48 6.21 3.70
N VAL A 171 -35.87 7.33 3.09
CA VAL A 171 -35.02 8.49 2.83
C VAL A 171 -34.59 9.13 4.16
N ILE A 172 -33.34 8.87 4.58
CA ILE A 172 -32.64 9.69 5.57
C ILE A 172 -31.54 10.46 4.79
N PRO A 173 -31.56 11.81 4.78
CA PRO A 173 -30.52 12.57 4.08
C PRO A 173 -29.22 12.50 4.88
N LEU A 174 -28.37 11.52 4.56
CA LEU A 174 -26.97 11.50 4.96
C LEU A 174 -26.20 12.38 3.98
N VAL A 175 -25.98 13.64 4.36
CA VAL A 175 -24.83 14.38 3.87
C VAL A 175 -23.60 13.65 4.44
N PRO A 176 -22.69 13.08 3.62
CA PRO A 176 -21.51 12.44 4.16
C PRO A 176 -20.61 13.54 4.73
N GLU A 177 -20.41 13.54 6.05
CA GLU A 177 -19.34 14.34 6.65
C GLU A 177 -18.00 13.80 6.16
N CYS A 178 -17.47 14.42 5.12
CA CYS A 178 -16.14 14.11 4.64
C CYS A 178 -15.11 14.88 5.47
N SER A 179 -14.11 14.19 6.02
CA SER A 179 -13.02 14.81 6.79
C SER A 179 -11.69 14.67 6.05
N ASP A 180 -10.78 15.63 6.26
CA ASP A 180 -9.43 15.56 5.68
C ASP A 180 -8.58 14.49 6.38
N LYS A 181 -7.93 13.64 5.57
CA LYS A 181 -6.95 12.67 6.08
C LYS A 181 -5.63 13.33 6.49
N PHE A 182 -5.33 14.50 5.89
CA PHE A 182 -4.12 15.28 6.17
C PHE A 182 -4.47 16.79 6.29
N PRO A 183 -5.03 17.24 7.43
CA PRO A 183 -5.64 18.57 7.56
C PRO A 183 -4.70 19.73 7.25
N THR A 184 -3.45 19.67 7.75
CA THR A 184 -2.44 20.72 7.57
C THR A 184 -2.00 20.87 6.12
N MET A 185 -1.89 19.75 5.39
CA MET A 185 -1.58 19.74 3.95
C MET A 185 -2.74 20.31 3.14
N CYS A 186 -3.97 19.92 3.49
CA CYS A 186 -5.17 20.39 2.80
C CYS A 186 -5.40 21.88 3.01
N GLU A 187 -5.19 22.39 4.23
CA GLU A 187 -5.29 23.82 4.54
C GLU A 187 -4.24 24.65 3.80
N ALA A 188 -2.98 24.21 3.76
CA ALA A 188 -1.91 24.89 3.05
C ALA A 188 -2.14 24.95 1.52
N THR A 189 -2.78 23.94 0.96
CA THR A 189 -3.02 23.82 -0.49
C THR A 189 -4.29 24.56 -0.91
N ILE A 190 -5.37 24.46 -0.12
CA ILE A 190 -6.72 24.90 -0.48
C ILE A 190 -7.06 26.29 0.10
N GLY A 191 -6.37 26.74 1.15
CA GLY A 191 -6.61 28.03 1.84
C GLY A 191 -6.35 29.30 1.00
N SER A 192 -5.89 29.18 -0.24
CA SER A 192 -5.59 30.31 -1.13
C SER A 192 -6.77 30.66 -2.07
N ARG A 193 -7.78 31.37 -1.55
CA ARG A 193 -8.84 32.15 -2.25
C ARG A 193 -9.59 31.54 -3.47
N SER A 194 -9.36 30.29 -3.86
CA SER A 194 -10.10 29.63 -4.96
C SER A 194 -10.15 28.11 -4.75
N ARG A 195 -10.81 27.70 -3.66
CA ARG A 195 -10.98 26.29 -3.26
C ARG A 195 -11.47 25.41 -4.42
N ASP A 196 -12.50 25.84 -5.13
CA ASP A 196 -13.15 25.00 -6.15
C ASP A 196 -12.22 24.76 -7.35
N PHE A 197 -11.41 25.75 -7.72
CA PHE A 197 -10.40 25.62 -8.77
C PHE A 197 -9.25 24.71 -8.33
N VAL A 198 -8.75 24.88 -7.12
CA VAL A 198 -7.68 24.02 -6.56
C VAL A 198 -8.15 22.58 -6.46
N CYS A 199 -9.33 22.34 -5.88
CA CYS A 199 -9.93 21.02 -5.76
C CYS A 199 -10.30 20.39 -7.12
N ALA A 200 -10.55 21.17 -8.17
CA ALA A 200 -10.73 20.65 -9.52
C ALA A 200 -9.42 20.10 -10.11
N LEU A 201 -8.30 20.77 -9.85
CA LEU A 201 -6.95 20.46 -10.36
C LEU A 201 -6.21 19.38 -9.56
N LEU A 202 -6.66 19.07 -8.34
CA LEU A 202 -6.09 17.99 -7.55
C LEU A 202 -6.24 16.63 -8.26
N SER A 203 -5.21 15.78 -8.15
CA SER A 203 -5.31 14.39 -8.56
C SER A 203 -6.42 13.67 -7.80
N VAL A 204 -6.98 12.59 -8.36
CA VAL A 204 -8.05 11.80 -7.72
C VAL A 204 -7.64 11.37 -6.29
N THR A 205 -6.37 11.00 -6.12
CA THR A 205 -5.78 10.67 -4.82
C THR A 205 -5.79 11.87 -3.87
N MET A 206 -5.40 13.05 -4.32
CA MET A 206 -5.35 14.25 -3.48
C MET A 206 -6.76 14.76 -3.12
N LYS A 207 -7.76 14.59 -3.99
CA LYS A 207 -9.17 14.84 -3.65
C LYS A 207 -9.68 13.89 -2.56
N SER A 208 -9.22 12.64 -2.55
CA SER A 208 -9.59 11.69 -1.49
C SER A 208 -8.93 12.01 -0.13
N TRP A 209 -7.79 12.70 -0.15
CA TRP A 209 -7.05 13.11 1.05
C TRP A 209 -7.59 14.42 1.64
N CYS A 210 -8.03 15.33 0.78
CA CYS A 210 -8.56 16.65 1.16
C CYS A 210 -10.06 16.79 0.97
N CYS A 211 -10.78 15.71 1.25
CA CYS A 211 -12.20 15.65 0.99
C CYS A 211 -13.03 16.62 1.87
N GLY A 212 -12.62 16.87 3.12
CA GLY A 212 -13.27 17.84 3.98
C GLY A 212 -13.02 19.27 3.51
N SER A 213 -11.78 19.62 3.21
CA SER A 213 -11.39 20.93 2.66
C SER A 213 -12.02 21.20 1.29
N CYS A 214 -12.26 20.17 0.46
CA CYS A 214 -12.91 20.31 -0.84
C CYS A 214 -14.45 20.23 -0.78
N SER A 215 -15.03 19.69 0.29
CA SER A 215 -16.48 19.56 0.46
C SER A 215 -17.08 20.60 1.43
N ALA A 216 -16.24 21.37 2.12
CA ALA A 216 -16.69 22.46 2.98
C ALA A 216 -17.59 23.42 2.19
N ALA A 217 -18.72 23.85 2.76
CA ALA A 217 -19.52 24.91 2.16
C ALA A 217 -18.69 26.21 2.07
N PRO A 218 -18.94 27.12 1.12
CA PRO A 218 -18.29 28.44 1.14
C PRO A 218 -18.64 29.12 2.47
N VAL A 219 -17.62 29.50 3.26
CA VAL A 219 -17.83 30.37 4.41
C VAL A 219 -18.13 31.76 3.86
N PHE A 220 -19.42 32.04 3.64
CA PHE A 220 -19.88 33.41 3.52
C PHE A 220 -19.83 34.01 4.93
N GLU A 221 -18.81 34.82 5.20
CA GLU A 221 -18.91 35.78 6.32
C GLU A 221 -20.15 36.64 6.08
N PRO A 222 -21.09 36.74 7.04
CA PRO A 222 -22.12 37.75 6.95
C PRO A 222 -21.46 39.11 7.18
N LEU A 223 -21.25 39.85 6.09
CA LEU A 223 -21.05 41.29 6.12
C LEU A 223 -22.36 41.94 6.60
N PHE A 224 -22.59 41.91 7.90
CA PHE A 224 -23.42 42.89 8.58
C PHE A 224 -22.64 43.46 9.77
N ARG A 225 -22.03 44.63 9.55
CA ARG A 225 -22.06 45.74 10.50
C ARG A 225 -21.61 47.05 9.85
N ALA A 226 -22.51 48.04 9.99
CA ALA A 226 -22.30 49.47 10.10
C ALA A 226 -21.97 50.29 8.82
N ALA A 227 -23.01 50.88 8.23
CA ALA A 227 -23.27 52.32 8.27
C ALA A 227 -24.76 52.58 7.96
#